data_AF-A0A0F9DDF1-F1
#
_entry.id   AF-A0A0F9DDF1-F1
#
_cell.length_a   1.000
_cell.length_b   1.000
_cell.length_c   1.000
_cell.angle_alpha   90.00
_cell.angle_beta   90.00
_cell.angle_gamma   90.00
#
_symmetry.space_group_name_H-M   'P 1'
#
loop_
_entity.id
_entity.type
_entity.pdbx_description
1 polymer ?
#
loop_
_entity_poly.entity_id
_entity_poly.type
_entity_poly.pdbx_seq_one_letter_code
_entity_poly.pdbx_strand_id
1 'polypeptide(L)'
;VLEMERQEVKEIFLNDIFVQLRDLKGDRRTQLEIRERLIEGLQRLGLSYGKITQEWLNPLVTRDIMLLQRNGQFPDLPPEMEGAQFKIEYVGRLAMELKSQESRGYRQWVSMAMDIDPVFPAIDNINMDGGFRRVGETLGVSIEDIATLEEVEAKRAQRQAEKDAQMALQAAQVAGAAYGQTTKAPEEGSVAEAVVGA
;
A
#
# COMPACT_ATOMS: atom_id res chain seq x y z
N VAL A 1 -35.28 -7.34 36.22
CA VAL A 1 -35.08 -8.63 35.52
C VAL A 1 -35.47 -8.52 34.06
N LEU A 2 -36.76 -8.32 33.71
CA LEU A 2 -37.21 -8.20 32.30
C LEU A 2 -36.53 -7.10 31.47
N GLU A 3 -36.21 -5.95 32.08
CA GLU A 3 -35.46 -4.89 31.39
C GLU A 3 -34.00 -5.25 31.13
N MET A 4 -33.37 -6.00 32.05
CA MET A 4 -31.99 -6.50 31.86
C MET A 4 -31.94 -7.55 30.75
N GLU A 5 -32.88 -8.51 30.75
CA GLU A 5 -32.97 -9.52 29.69
C GLU A 5 -33.22 -8.89 28.31
N ARG A 6 -34.07 -7.86 28.25
CA ARG A 6 -34.30 -7.11 27.00
C ARG A 6 -33.05 -6.36 26.54
N GLN A 7 -32.22 -5.89 27.47
CA GLN A 7 -30.98 -5.18 27.14
C GLN A 7 -29.91 -6.15 26.62
N GLU A 8 -29.72 -7.30 27.26
CA GLU A 8 -28.83 -8.36 26.78
C GLU A 8 -29.22 -8.85 25.39
N VAL A 9 -30.52 -9.06 25.13
CA VAL A 9 -30.99 -9.44 23.78
C VAL A 9 -30.65 -8.37 22.75
N LYS A 10 -30.81 -7.08 23.07
CA LYS A 10 -30.46 -5.99 22.16
C LYS A 10 -28.96 -5.95 21.84
N GLU A 11 -28.11 -6.17 22.83
CA GLU A 11 -26.66 -6.22 22.67
C GLU A 11 -26.23 -7.41 21.79
N ILE A 12 -26.85 -8.59 21.99
CA ILE A 12 -26.62 -9.77 21.14
C ILE A 12 -26.97 -9.48 19.67
N PHE A 13 -28.06 -8.74 19.42
CA PHE A 13 -28.46 -8.34 18.07
C PHE A 13 -27.74 -7.09 17.54
N LEU A 14 -26.67 -6.65 18.22
CA LEU A 14 -25.85 -5.49 17.83
C LEU A 14 -26.68 -4.20 17.69
N ASN A 15 -27.83 -4.12 18.36
CA ASN A 15 -28.80 -3.04 18.20
C ASN A 15 -28.20 -1.70 18.65
N ASP A 16 -27.42 -1.74 19.72
CA ASP A 16 -26.62 -0.66 20.28
C ASP A 16 -25.68 -0.02 19.25
N ILE A 17 -25.08 -0.81 18.35
CA ILE A 17 -24.23 -0.29 17.27
C ILE A 17 -25.08 0.48 16.24
N PHE A 18 -26.18 -0.10 15.79
CA PHE A 18 -27.05 0.54 14.80
C PHE A 18 -27.80 1.75 15.37
N VAL A 19 -28.08 1.77 16.68
CA VAL A 19 -28.69 2.90 17.38
C VAL A 19 -27.77 4.11 17.40
N GLN A 20 -26.47 3.92 17.65
CA GLN A 20 -25.49 5.02 17.56
C GLN A 20 -25.42 5.64 16.15
N LEU A 21 -25.65 4.82 15.11
CA LEU A 21 -25.70 5.25 13.72
C LEU A 21 -27.05 5.87 13.31
N ARG A 22 -28.15 5.43 13.95
CA ARG A 22 -29.53 5.84 13.64
C ARG A 22 -29.98 7.08 14.40
N ASP A 23 -29.56 7.23 15.65
CA ASP A 23 -29.91 8.36 16.52
C ASP A 23 -28.88 9.51 16.39
N LEU A 24 -28.46 9.78 15.14
CA LEU A 24 -27.74 10.99 14.74
C LEU A 24 -28.67 12.21 14.68
N LYS A 25 -29.62 12.33 15.62
CA LYS A 25 -30.49 13.50 15.72
C LYS A 25 -29.81 14.58 16.59
N GLY A 26 -29.48 15.70 15.96
CA GLY A 26 -28.95 16.90 16.61
C GLY A 26 -28.34 17.86 15.60
N ASP A 27 -28.98 19.02 15.41
CA ASP A 27 -28.63 20.11 14.47
C ASP A 27 -27.28 20.82 14.78
N ARG A 28 -26.53 20.35 15.78
CA ARG A 28 -25.31 21.00 16.30
C ARG A 28 -24.20 20.03 16.69
N ARG A 29 -24.04 18.91 15.97
CA ARG A 29 -22.88 18.02 16.18
C ARG A 29 -21.76 18.37 15.22
N THR A 30 -20.54 18.48 15.76
CA THR A 30 -19.34 18.71 14.97
C THR A 30 -19.07 17.48 14.09
N GLN A 31 -18.70 17.69 12.81
CA GLN A 31 -18.42 16.60 11.86
C GLN A 31 -17.42 15.56 12.39
N LEU A 32 -16.51 15.99 13.27
CA LEU A 32 -15.53 15.12 13.93
C LEU A 32 -16.18 14.08 14.86
N GLU A 33 -17.12 14.49 15.72
CA GLU A 33 -17.78 13.58 16.67
C GLU A 33 -18.57 12.50 15.93
N ILE A 34 -19.26 12.88 14.85
CA ILE A 34 -20.02 11.94 14.01
C ILE A 34 -19.06 10.91 13.40
N ARG A 35 -17.90 11.37 12.91
CA ARG A 35 -16.88 10.50 12.33
C ARG A 35 -16.28 9.54 13.36
N GLU A 36 -15.97 10.01 14.56
CA GLU A 36 -15.42 9.18 15.63
C GLU A 36 -16.41 8.12 16.10
N ARG A 37 -17.69 8.48 16.27
CA ARG A 37 -18.75 7.50 16.61
C ARG A 37 -18.99 6.47 15.52
N LEU A 38 -18.95 6.90 14.25
CA LEU A 38 -18.96 5.98 13.10
C LEU A 38 -17.79 4.99 13.24
N ILE A 39 -16.57 5.48 13.41
CA ILE A 39 -15.37 4.65 13.55
C ILE A 39 -15.51 3.65 14.71
N GLU A 40 -15.98 4.09 15.88
CA GLU A 40 -16.17 3.23 17.04
C GLU A 40 -17.22 2.12 16.76
N GLY A 41 -18.36 2.49 16.15
CA GLY A 41 -19.38 1.52 15.76
C GLY A 41 -18.85 0.49 14.75
N LEU A 42 -18.01 0.93 13.80
CA LEU A 42 -17.39 0.05 12.81
C LEU A 42 -16.34 -0.89 13.42
N GLN A 43 -15.55 -0.41 14.40
CA GLN A 43 -14.61 -1.26 15.14
C GLN A 43 -15.33 -2.36 15.90
N ARG A 44 -16.47 -2.05 16.53
CA ARG A 44 -17.31 -3.06 17.22
C ARG A 44 -17.90 -4.08 16.25
N LEU A 45 -18.25 -3.67 15.03
CA LEU A 45 -18.70 -4.59 13.97
C LEU A 45 -17.57 -5.41 13.35
N GLY A 46 -16.32 -5.00 13.51
CA GLY A 46 -15.17 -5.60 12.83
C GLY A 46 -15.06 -7.12 13.04
N LEU A 47 -15.27 -7.60 14.27
CA LEU A 47 -15.20 -9.03 14.59
C LEU A 47 -16.34 -9.83 13.93
N SER A 48 -17.58 -9.35 14.03
CA SER A 48 -18.74 -10.01 13.43
C SER A 48 -18.67 -9.99 11.90
N TYR A 49 -18.22 -8.87 11.33
CA TYR A 49 -17.95 -8.74 9.90
C TYR A 49 -16.84 -9.69 9.45
N GLY A 50 -15.75 -9.82 10.22
CA GLY A 50 -14.68 -10.76 9.96
C GLY A 50 -15.18 -12.21 9.91
N LYS A 51 -16.03 -12.61 10.86
CA LYS A 51 -16.65 -13.95 10.85
C LYS A 51 -17.55 -14.17 9.64
N ILE A 52 -18.47 -13.24 9.34
CA ILE A 52 -19.36 -13.36 8.17
C ILE A 52 -18.56 -13.45 6.86
N THR A 53 -17.50 -12.65 6.74
CA THR A 53 -16.66 -12.65 5.55
C THR A 53 -15.83 -13.93 5.42
N GLN A 54 -15.14 -14.35 6.48
CA GLN A 54 -14.25 -15.52 6.44
C GLN A 54 -15.00 -16.86 6.43
N GLU A 55 -16.06 -16.99 7.22
CA GLU A 55 -16.77 -18.27 7.41
C GLU A 55 -17.90 -18.48 6.39
N TRP A 56 -18.46 -17.40 5.83
CA TRP A 56 -19.62 -17.52 4.94
C TRP A 56 -19.40 -16.95 3.54
N LEU A 57 -19.08 -15.66 3.42
CA LEU A 57 -18.97 -15.03 2.09
C LEU A 57 -17.80 -15.58 1.29
N ASN A 58 -16.63 -15.76 1.91
CA ASN A 58 -15.44 -16.26 1.22
C ASN A 58 -15.68 -17.67 0.65
N PRO A 59 -16.16 -18.66 1.45
CA PRO A 59 -16.48 -19.99 0.91
C PRO A 59 -17.55 -19.96 -0.18
N LEU A 60 -18.59 -19.14 -0.02
CA LEU A 60 -19.69 -19.04 -0.98
C LEU A 60 -19.20 -18.49 -2.33
N VAL A 61 -18.53 -17.34 -2.31
CA VAL A 61 -18.01 -16.71 -3.54
C VAL A 61 -16.94 -17.59 -4.19
N THR A 62 -16.07 -18.22 -3.40
CA THR A 62 -15.06 -19.18 -3.90
C THR A 62 -15.73 -20.33 -4.65
N ARG A 63 -16.77 -20.92 -4.05
CA ARG A 63 -17.53 -22.02 -4.66
C ARG A 63 -18.17 -21.58 -5.96
N ASP A 64 -18.79 -20.40 -6.00
CA ASP A 64 -19.48 -19.91 -7.19
C ASP A 64 -18.50 -19.64 -8.34
N ILE A 65 -17.33 -19.06 -8.05
CA ILE A 65 -16.23 -18.89 -9.03
C ILE A 65 -15.78 -20.25 -9.57
N MET A 66 -15.52 -21.23 -8.69
CA MET A 66 -15.10 -22.57 -9.12
C MET A 66 -16.15 -23.28 -9.99
N LEU A 67 -17.44 -23.09 -9.71
CA LEU A 67 -18.52 -23.64 -10.52
C LEU A 67 -18.59 -22.97 -11.90
N LEU A 68 -18.46 -21.65 -11.96
CA LEU A 68 -18.44 -20.90 -13.22
C LEU A 68 -17.23 -21.29 -14.07
N GLN A 69 -16.07 -21.48 -13.45
CA GLN A 69 -14.85 -21.96 -14.12
C GLN A 69 -15.05 -23.36 -14.70
N ARG A 70 -15.59 -24.30 -13.93
CA ARG A 70 -15.88 -25.66 -14.42
C ARG A 70 -16.92 -25.68 -15.55
N ASN A 71 -17.84 -24.73 -15.55
CA ASN A 71 -18.87 -24.60 -16.59
C ASN A 71 -18.40 -23.76 -17.80
N GLY A 72 -17.11 -23.42 -17.89
CA GLY A 72 -16.54 -22.67 -19.01
C GLY A 72 -17.10 -21.26 -19.19
N GLN A 73 -17.59 -20.63 -18.11
CA GLN A 73 -18.14 -19.27 -18.16
C GLN A 73 -17.05 -18.19 -18.08
N PHE A 74 -15.83 -18.57 -17.69
CA PHE A 74 -14.68 -17.68 -17.70
C PHE A 74 -13.83 -17.92 -18.96
N PRO A 75 -13.15 -16.88 -19.49
CA PRO A 75 -12.08 -17.07 -20.45
C PRO A 75 -10.95 -17.91 -19.83
N ASP A 76 -10.12 -18.52 -20.69
CA ASP A 76 -8.98 -19.30 -20.24
C ASP A 76 -8.10 -18.47 -19.30
N LEU A 77 -7.77 -19.06 -18.14
CA LEU A 77 -6.96 -18.38 -17.14
C LEU A 77 -5.57 -18.07 -17.75
N PRO A 78 -4.99 -16.89 -17.48
CA PRO A 78 -3.62 -16.60 -17.87
C PRO A 78 -2.66 -17.67 -17.33
N PRO A 79 -1.55 -17.99 -18.04
CA PRO A 79 -0.57 -18.99 -17.60
C PRO A 79 -0.03 -18.74 -16.18
N GLU A 80 0.06 -17.48 -15.78
CA GLU A 80 0.51 -17.04 -14.46
C GLU A 80 -0.45 -17.44 -13.33
N MET A 81 -1.72 -17.74 -13.65
CA MET A 81 -2.74 -18.16 -12.68
C MET A 81 -2.88 -19.69 -12.58
N GLU A 82 -2.14 -20.46 -13.36
CA GLU A 82 -2.15 -21.93 -13.24
C GLU A 82 -1.62 -22.37 -11.87
N GLY A 83 -2.50 -22.97 -11.06
CA GLY A 83 -2.17 -23.42 -9.71
C GLY A 83 -2.15 -22.31 -8.65
N ALA A 84 -2.40 -21.06 -9.01
CA ALA A 84 -2.50 -19.95 -8.07
C ALA A 84 -3.85 -19.95 -7.33
N GLN A 85 -3.82 -19.65 -6.03
CA GLN A 85 -5.03 -19.42 -5.24
C GLN A 85 -5.43 -17.95 -5.34
N PHE A 86 -6.68 -17.68 -5.73
CA PHE A 86 -7.20 -16.32 -5.73
C PHE A 86 -7.59 -15.87 -4.31
N LYS A 87 -7.28 -14.62 -4.00
CA LYS A 87 -7.70 -13.95 -2.76
C LYS A 87 -8.91 -13.08 -3.07
N ILE A 88 -10.01 -13.30 -2.36
CA ILE A 88 -11.21 -12.47 -2.49
C ILE A 88 -11.05 -11.24 -1.62
N GLU A 89 -11.19 -10.06 -2.22
CA GLU A 89 -11.21 -8.79 -1.51
C GLU A 89 -12.57 -8.09 -1.66
N TYR A 90 -13.25 -7.85 -0.54
CA TYR A 90 -14.52 -7.15 -0.53
C TYR A 90 -14.30 -5.63 -0.56
N VAL A 91 -14.62 -5.01 -1.69
CA VAL A 91 -14.54 -3.56 -1.88
C VAL A 91 -15.89 -2.94 -1.51
N GLY A 92 -15.99 -2.34 -0.33
CA GLY A 92 -17.19 -1.64 0.14
C GLY A 92 -16.83 -0.40 0.96
N ARG A 93 -17.74 0.59 1.05
CA ARG A 93 -17.48 1.88 1.72
C ARG A 93 -17.00 1.74 3.17
N LEU A 94 -17.50 0.73 3.89
CA LEU A 94 -17.05 0.37 5.23
C LEU A 94 -15.64 -0.24 5.21
N ALA A 95 -15.42 -1.28 4.40
CA ALA A 95 -14.11 -1.91 4.26
C ALA A 95 -13.03 -0.90 3.85
N MET A 96 -13.38 0.08 3.01
CA MET A 96 -12.51 1.19 2.64
C MET A 96 -12.19 2.12 3.82
N GLU A 97 -13.14 2.44 4.72
CA GLU A 97 -12.84 3.28 5.89
C GLU A 97 -12.00 2.53 6.96
N LEU A 98 -12.22 1.23 7.14
CA LEU A 98 -11.38 0.37 7.98
C LEU A 98 -9.95 0.29 7.41
N LYS A 99 -9.80 -0.02 6.12
CA LYS A 99 -8.51 0.04 5.42
C LYS A 99 -7.89 1.44 5.51
N SER A 100 -8.70 2.51 5.46
CA SER A 100 -8.24 3.90 5.61
C SER A 100 -7.62 4.17 6.99
N GLN A 101 -8.11 3.53 8.06
CA GLN A 101 -7.45 3.58 9.37
C GLN A 101 -6.09 2.89 9.35
N GLU A 102 -5.99 1.70 8.75
CA GLU A 102 -4.71 0.99 8.62
C GLU A 102 -3.69 1.81 7.82
N SER A 103 -4.11 2.40 6.69
CA SER A 103 -3.28 3.31 5.90
C SER A 103 -2.89 4.58 6.64
N ARG A 104 -3.74 5.10 7.54
CA ARG A 104 -3.39 6.24 8.42
C ARG A 104 -2.29 5.83 9.40
N GLY A 105 -2.41 4.67 10.05
CA GLY A 105 -1.40 4.14 10.96
C GLY A 105 -0.05 3.90 10.26
N TYR A 106 -0.08 3.34 9.05
CA TYR A 106 1.12 3.15 8.24
C TYR A 106 1.82 4.49 7.93
N ARG A 107 1.08 5.52 7.50
CA ARG A 107 1.67 6.85 7.23
C ARG A 107 2.30 7.47 8.47
N GLN A 108 1.66 7.33 9.63
CA GLN A 108 2.21 7.84 10.88
C GLN A 108 3.49 7.10 11.29
N TRP A 109 3.52 5.77 11.11
CA TRP A 109 4.70 4.96 11.37
C TRP A 109 5.87 5.33 10.44
N VAL A 110 5.62 5.49 9.14
CA VAL A 110 6.62 5.96 8.17
C VAL A 110 7.13 7.35 8.53
N SER A 111 6.25 8.29 8.89
CA SER A 111 6.66 9.63 9.32
C SER A 111 7.58 9.57 10.54
N MET A 112 7.22 8.78 11.55
CA MET A 112 8.04 8.61 12.75
C MET A 112 9.40 7.97 12.43
N ALA A 113 9.45 7.03 11.48
CA ALA A 113 10.70 6.44 11.04
C ALA A 113 11.59 7.45 10.30
N MET A 114 11.02 8.32 9.47
CA MET A 114 11.78 9.40 8.80
C MET A 114 12.37 10.40 9.79
N ASP A 115 11.65 10.71 10.88
CA ASP A 115 12.12 11.65 11.89
C ASP A 115 13.31 11.10 12.71
N ILE A 116 13.33 9.79 12.97
CA ILE A 116 14.39 9.14 13.76
C ILE A 116 15.54 8.59 12.90
N ASP A 117 15.37 8.46 11.59
CA ASP A 117 16.35 7.88 10.66
C ASP A 117 17.79 8.44 10.81
N PRO A 118 18.00 9.76 11.00
CA PRO A 118 19.33 10.32 11.20
C PRO A 118 20.06 9.84 12.47
N VAL A 119 19.30 9.36 13.47
CA VAL A 119 19.80 8.88 14.77
C VAL A 119 19.85 7.35 14.82
N PHE A 120 18.87 6.70 14.19
CA PHE A 120 18.78 5.25 14.07
C PHE A 120 18.12 4.92 12.73
N PRO A 121 18.71 4.05 11.88
CA PRO A 121 18.20 3.75 10.54
C PRO A 121 16.88 2.96 10.62
N ALA A 122 15.80 3.65 10.96
CA ALA A 122 14.48 3.06 11.18
C ALA A 122 13.80 2.68 9.87
N ILE A 123 14.19 3.32 8.75
CA ILE A 123 13.62 3.06 7.43
C ILE A 123 13.86 1.61 6.99
N ASP A 124 14.97 0.99 7.39
CA ASP A 124 15.32 -0.40 7.04
C ASP A 124 14.30 -1.42 7.57
N ASN A 125 13.54 -1.07 8.61
CA ASN A 125 12.49 -1.93 9.16
C ASN A 125 11.15 -1.82 8.41
N ILE A 126 11.04 -0.94 7.40
CA ILE A 126 9.79 -0.64 6.71
C ILE A 126 9.83 -1.18 5.28
N ASN A 127 8.89 -2.09 4.97
CA ASN A 127 8.61 -2.45 3.58
C ASN A 127 7.81 -1.33 2.89
N MET A 128 8.52 -0.35 2.35
CA MET A 128 7.92 0.79 1.66
C MET A 128 7.17 0.38 0.39
N ASP A 129 7.68 -0.57 -0.38
CA ASP A 129 7.10 -0.97 -1.67
C ASP A 129 5.73 -1.63 -1.49
N GLY A 130 5.65 -2.63 -0.61
CA GLY A 130 4.40 -3.29 -0.28
C GLY A 130 3.44 -2.36 0.47
N GLY A 131 3.97 -1.52 1.36
CA GLY A 131 3.16 -0.57 2.13
C GLY A 131 2.51 0.50 1.26
N PHE A 132 3.26 1.09 0.32
CA PHE A 132 2.74 2.13 -0.56
C PHE A 132 1.68 1.59 -1.53
N ARG A 133 1.87 0.37 -2.06
CA ARG A 133 0.85 -0.33 -2.85
C ARG A 133 -0.47 -0.50 -2.08
N ARG A 134 -0.40 -1.02 -0.86
CA ARG A 134 -1.59 -1.16 0.02
C ARG A 134 -2.27 0.17 0.31
N VAL A 135 -1.51 1.26 0.46
CA VAL A 135 -2.09 2.60 0.63
C VAL A 135 -2.85 3.04 -0.62
N GLY A 136 -2.31 2.79 -1.82
CA GLY A 136 -2.97 3.07 -3.09
C GLY A 136 -4.29 2.31 -3.25
N GLU A 137 -4.29 1.01 -2.94
CA GLU A 137 -5.50 0.17 -2.94
C GLU A 137 -6.58 0.72 -1.99
N THR A 138 -6.19 1.15 -0.80
CA THR A 138 -7.09 1.77 0.18
C THR A 138 -7.66 3.10 -0.31
N LEU A 139 -6.90 3.86 -1.09
CA LEU A 139 -7.34 5.12 -1.69
C LEU A 139 -8.22 4.91 -2.94
N GLY A 140 -8.40 3.66 -3.39
CA GLY A 140 -9.20 3.33 -4.56
C GLY A 140 -8.49 3.56 -5.89
N VAL A 141 -7.16 3.59 -5.89
CA VAL A 141 -6.36 3.61 -7.12
C VAL A 141 -6.55 2.28 -7.87
N SER A 142 -6.73 2.32 -9.20
CA SER A 142 -6.87 1.10 -10.00
C SER A 142 -5.58 0.27 -9.91
N ILE A 143 -5.69 -1.05 -9.90
CA ILE A 143 -4.51 -1.94 -9.92
C ILE A 143 -3.65 -1.67 -11.16
N GLU A 144 -4.28 -1.30 -12.27
CA GLU A 144 -3.60 -0.93 -13.52
C GLU A 144 -2.73 0.32 -13.38
N ASP A 145 -3.06 1.22 -12.45
CA ASP A 145 -2.25 2.43 -12.17
C ASP A 145 -1.08 2.14 -11.21
N ILE A 146 -1.03 0.95 -10.62
CA ILE A 146 0.01 0.54 -9.69
C ILE A 146 1.05 -0.31 -10.43
N ALA A 147 2.20 0.31 -10.72
CA ALA A 147 3.33 -0.34 -11.40
C ALA A 147 3.67 -1.70 -10.78
N THR A 148 3.96 -2.71 -11.61
CA THR A 148 4.33 -4.07 -11.14
C THR A 148 5.71 -4.07 -10.45
N LEU A 149 6.04 -5.15 -9.74
CA LEU A 149 7.36 -5.25 -9.09
C LEU A 149 8.49 -5.19 -10.13
N GLU A 150 8.32 -5.88 -11.25
CA GLU A 150 9.28 -5.89 -12.37
C GLU A 150 9.47 -4.48 -12.96
N GLU A 151 8.38 -3.72 -13.15
CA GLU A 151 8.46 -2.35 -13.63
C GLU A 151 9.18 -1.41 -12.66
N VAL A 152 8.97 -1.59 -11.35
CA VAL A 152 9.65 -0.81 -10.31
C VAL A 152 11.14 -1.12 -10.29
N GLU A 153 11.52 -2.39 -10.41
CA GLU A 153 12.92 -2.83 -10.50
C GLU A 153 13.60 -2.29 -11.76
N ALA A 154 12.94 -2.37 -12.92
CA ALA A 154 13.44 -1.80 -14.17
C ALA A 154 13.66 -0.28 -14.05
N LYS A 155 12.69 0.46 -13.49
CA LYS A 155 12.81 1.92 -13.23
C LYS A 155 13.92 2.25 -12.22
N ARG A 156 14.26 1.36 -11.30
CA ARG A 156 15.39 1.53 -10.36
C ARG A 156 16.72 1.26 -11.03
N ALA A 157 16.82 0.18 -11.80
CA ALA A 157 18.01 -0.16 -12.55
C ALA A 157 18.38 0.96 -13.54
N GLN A 158 17.39 1.50 -14.26
CA GLN A 158 17.59 2.65 -15.15
C GLN A 158 18.09 3.88 -14.39
N ARG A 159 17.46 4.25 -13.27
CA ARG A 159 17.90 5.40 -12.46
C ARG A 159 19.31 5.21 -11.90
N GLN A 160 19.70 3.99 -11.56
CA GLN A 160 21.04 3.71 -11.09
C GLN A 160 22.06 3.90 -12.22
N ALA A 161 21.79 3.35 -13.41
CA ALA A 161 22.64 3.53 -14.59
C ALA A 161 22.78 5.02 -14.99
N GLU A 162 21.71 5.80 -14.92
CA GLU A 162 21.73 7.24 -15.20
C GLU A 162 22.57 8.01 -14.17
N LYS A 163 22.50 7.65 -12.88
CA LYS A 163 23.36 8.24 -11.84
C LYS A 163 24.83 7.91 -12.03
N ASP A 164 25.14 6.65 -12.35
CA ASP A 164 26.51 6.21 -12.57
C ASP A 164 27.12 6.89 -13.80
N ALA A 165 26.34 7.04 -14.87
CA ALA A 165 26.74 7.80 -16.06
C ALA A 165 26.96 9.29 -15.75
N GLN A 166 26.10 9.93 -14.95
CA GLN A 166 26.29 11.32 -14.53
C GLN A 166 27.54 11.51 -13.67
N MET A 167 27.82 10.58 -12.74
CA MET A 167 29.04 10.63 -11.92
C MET A 167 30.30 10.46 -12.78
N ALA A 168 30.28 9.55 -13.76
CA ALA A 168 31.39 9.37 -14.70
C ALA A 168 31.64 10.63 -15.54
N LEU A 169 30.58 11.29 -16.02
CA LEU A 169 30.70 12.52 -16.79
C LEU A 169 31.26 13.68 -15.95
N GLN A 170 30.81 13.83 -14.70
CA GLN A 170 31.37 14.84 -13.78
C GLN A 170 32.84 14.57 -13.45
N ALA A 171 33.21 13.30 -13.21
CA ALA A 171 34.60 12.91 -12.96
C ALA A 171 35.49 13.23 -14.17
N ALA A 172 35.01 12.94 -15.39
CA ALA A 172 35.72 13.27 -16.63
C ALA A 172 35.88 14.79 -16.85
N GLN A 173 34.86 15.60 -16.51
CA GLN A 173 34.95 17.07 -16.61
C GLN A 173 35.94 17.67 -15.62
N VAL A 174 35.97 17.18 -14.37
CA VAL A 174 36.93 17.63 -13.35
C VAL A 174 38.36 17.21 -13.72
N ALA A 175 38.54 15.99 -14.23
CA ALA A 175 39.84 15.54 -14.74
C ALA A 175 40.29 16.35 -15.96
N GLY A 176 39.42 16.60 -16.93
CA GLY A 176 39.72 17.42 -18.11
C GLY A 176 40.12 18.86 -17.77
N ALA A 177 39.48 19.48 -16.78
CA ALA A 177 39.83 20.82 -16.30
C ALA A 177 41.18 20.86 -15.55
N ALA A 178 41.55 19.78 -14.84
CA ALA A 178 42.83 19.65 -14.16
C ALA A 178 44.00 19.40 -15.14
N TYR A 179 43.78 18.58 -16.17
CA TYR A 179 44.80 18.29 -17.19
C TYR A 179 45.02 19.45 -18.19
N GLY A 180 43.98 20.23 -18.51
CA GLY A 180 44.10 21.42 -19.37
C GLY A 180 45.00 22.54 -18.80
N GLN A 181 45.35 22.48 -17.51
CA GLN A 181 46.24 23.44 -16.82
C GLN A 181 47.70 22.94 -16.69
N THR A 182 48.03 21.73 -17.18
CA THR A 182 49.39 21.16 -17.02
C THR A 182 49.98 20.67 -18.35
N THR A 183 51.24 21.02 -18.63
CA THR A 183 51.94 20.77 -19.90
C THR A 183 52.61 19.38 -19.99
N LYS A 184 52.18 18.38 -19.21
CA LYS A 184 52.79 17.04 -19.20
C LYS A 184 51.90 16.01 -19.89
N ALA A 185 52.52 15.18 -20.73
CA ALA A 185 51.85 14.13 -21.50
C ALA A 185 51.16 13.10 -20.56
N PRO A 186 49.97 12.60 -20.93
CA PRO A 186 49.23 11.62 -20.13
C PRO A 186 49.98 10.28 -20.05
N GLU A 187 49.97 9.66 -18.87
CA GLU A 187 50.45 8.29 -18.67
C GLU A 187 49.40 7.27 -19.19
N GLU A 188 49.86 6.21 -19.87
CA GLU A 188 49.03 5.16 -20.48
C GLU A 188 48.06 4.55 -19.47
N GLY A 189 46.75 4.59 -19.77
CA GLY A 189 45.69 4.04 -18.93
C GLY A 189 45.07 5.01 -17.91
N SER A 190 45.47 6.28 -17.92
CA SER A 190 44.82 7.33 -17.12
C SER A 190 43.54 7.84 -17.79
N VAL A 191 42.57 8.29 -16.99
CA VAL A 191 41.35 9.00 -17.43
C VAL A 191 41.62 10.20 -18.34
N ALA A 192 42.86 10.69 -18.39
CA ALA A 192 43.31 11.75 -19.29
C ALA A 192 43.44 11.30 -20.76
N GLU A 193 43.71 10.02 -21.06
CA GLU A 193 43.83 9.52 -22.43
C GLU A 193 42.47 9.53 -23.16
N ALA A 194 41.39 9.22 -22.44
CA ALA A 194 40.03 9.22 -22.95
C ALA A 194 39.51 10.62 -23.35
N VAL A 195 40.14 11.70 -22.86
CA VAL A 195 39.76 13.09 -23.15
C VAL A 195 40.63 13.72 -24.25
N VAL A 196 41.84 13.22 -24.47
CA VAL A 196 42.77 13.71 -25.52
C VAL A 196 42.63 12.92 -26.83
N GLY A 197 42.11 11.68 -26.76
CA GLY A 197 41.88 10.81 -27.92
C GLY A 197 40.53 10.96 -28.65
N ALA A 198 39.76 12.02 -28.37
CA ALA A 198 38.51 12.35 -29.06
C ALA A 198 38.69 13.49 -30.06
#